data_AF-A0A1A9T468-F1
#
_entry.id   AF-A0A1A9T468-F1
#
_cell.length_a   1.000
_cell.length_b   1.000
_cell.length_c   1.000
_cell.angle_alpha   90.00
_cell.angle_beta   90.00
_cell.angle_gamma   90.00
#
_symmetry.space_group_name_H-M   'P 1'
#
loop_
_entity.id
_entity.type
_entity.pdbx_description
1 polymer ?
#
loop_
_entity_poly.entity_id
_entity_poly.type
_entity_poly.pdbx_seq_one_letter_code
_entity_poly.pdbx_strand_id
1 'polypeptide(L)'
;MTKVAPLLSFVTSPEGDTVNIHANKEGIELLQKSLSNMLQKLEKGVCDHNHLFTQDWGSNELTTSMLKSERTDNSKQVHHVKIHSWTEEWRVKHEL
;
A
#
# COMPACT_ATOMS: atom_id res chain seq x y z
N MET A 1 -11.69 22.32 -13.57
CA MET A 1 -11.73 21.57 -12.29
C MET A 1 -10.28 21.23 -11.94
N THR A 2 -9.79 21.70 -10.80
CA THR A 2 -8.45 21.36 -10.31
C THR A 2 -8.44 19.87 -10.02
N LYS A 3 -7.56 19.12 -10.68
CA LYS A 3 -7.41 17.68 -10.45
C LYS A 3 -6.88 17.51 -9.02
N VAL A 4 -7.72 17.07 -8.09
CA VAL A 4 -7.32 16.76 -6.72
C VAL A 4 -6.35 15.60 -6.80
N ALA A 5 -5.17 15.74 -6.18
CA ALA A 5 -4.22 14.63 -6.12
C ALA A 5 -4.87 13.44 -5.41
N PRO A 6 -4.66 12.20 -5.88
CA PRO A 6 -5.23 11.01 -5.24
C PRO A 6 -4.76 10.92 -3.78
N LEU A 7 -5.70 10.70 -2.87
CA LEU A 7 -5.40 10.42 -1.47
C LEU A 7 -5.24 8.91 -1.33
N LEU A 8 -4.04 8.45 -1.01
CA LEU A 8 -3.75 7.09 -0.56
C LEU A 8 -2.66 7.17 0.50
N SER A 9 -2.99 6.93 1.76
CA SER A 9 -2.03 6.97 2.87
C SER A 9 -2.16 5.72 3.73
N PHE A 10 -1.03 5.27 4.27
CA PHE A 10 -0.94 4.14 5.17
C PHE A 10 -0.34 4.62 6.48
N VAL A 11 -0.99 4.28 7.59
CA VAL A 11 -0.59 4.69 8.93
C VAL A 11 -0.60 3.46 9.83
N THR A 12 0.46 3.21 10.59
CA THR A 12 0.47 2.13 11.57
C THR A 12 0.03 2.64 12.94
N SER A 13 -0.60 1.79 13.75
CA SER A 13 -0.66 2.02 15.20
C SER A 13 0.75 2.24 15.77
N PRO A 14 0.85 2.88 16.95
CA PRO A 14 2.12 3.01 17.66
C PRO A 14 2.84 1.67 17.86
N GLU A 15 2.07 0.61 18.11
CA GLU A 15 2.53 -0.76 18.32
C GLU A 15 2.92 -1.46 17.00
N GLY A 16 2.47 -0.94 15.85
CA GLY A 16 2.74 -1.50 14.53
C GLY A 16 1.90 -2.73 14.17
N ASP A 17 0.92 -3.09 15.00
CA ASP A 17 0.05 -4.27 14.84
C ASP A 17 -1.16 -4.01 13.95
N THR A 18 -1.50 -2.75 13.70
CA THR A 18 -2.59 -2.36 12.81
C THR A 18 -2.11 -1.36 11.77
N VAL A 19 -2.74 -1.40 10.59
CA VAL A 19 -2.51 -0.47 9.50
C VAL A 19 -3.84 0.14 9.09
N ASN A 20 -3.96 1.46 9.25
CA ASN A 20 -5.07 2.24 8.71
C ASN A 20 -4.73 2.67 7.28
N ILE A 21 -5.69 2.49 6.37
CA ILE A 21 -5.57 2.95 4.99
C ILE A 21 -6.58 4.08 4.78
N HIS A 22 -6.07 5.29 4.54
CA HIS A 22 -6.88 6.45 4.22
C HIS A 22 -6.85 6.68 2.72
N ALA A 23 -7.99 6.54 2.05
CA ALA A 23 -8.06 6.73 0.62
C ALA A 23 -9.34 7.43 0.16
N ASN A 24 -9.22 8.25 -0.88
CA ASN A 24 -10.36 8.71 -1.67
C ASN A 24 -10.59 7.76 -2.86
N LYS A 25 -11.57 8.08 -3.71
CA LYS A 25 -11.89 7.25 -4.89
C LYS A 25 -10.66 6.98 -5.76
N GLU A 26 -9.93 8.03 -6.14
CA GLU A 26 -8.77 7.91 -7.02
C GLU A 26 -7.63 7.11 -6.36
N GLY A 27 -7.45 7.23 -5.04
CA GLY A 27 -6.50 6.40 -4.30
C GLY A 27 -6.87 4.93 -4.25
N ILE A 28 -8.16 4.61 -4.08
CA ILE A 28 -8.65 3.22 -4.18
C ILE A 28 -8.43 2.67 -5.59
N GLU A 29 -8.70 3.46 -6.64
CA GLU A 29 -8.45 3.05 -8.03
C GLU A 29 -6.96 2.77 -8.30
N LEU A 30 -6.05 3.58 -7.72
CA LEU A 30 -4.60 3.32 -7.80
C LEU A 30 -4.21 2.01 -7.12
N LEU A 31 -4.70 1.78 -5.90
CA LEU A 31 -4.43 0.54 -5.17
C LEU A 31 -4.99 -0.68 -5.92
N GLN A 32 -6.22 -0.58 -6.42
CA GLN A 32 -6.84 -1.62 -7.23
C GLN A 32 -6.01 -1.93 -8.48
N LYS A 33 -5.53 -0.91 -9.21
CA LYS A 33 -4.67 -1.12 -10.39
C LYS A 33 -3.39 -1.88 -10.03
N SER A 34 -2.74 -1.54 -8.91
CA SER A 34 -1.57 -2.25 -8.40
C SER A 34 -1.88 -3.72 -8.15
N LEU A 35 -2.95 -4.02 -7.42
CA LEU A 35 -3.36 -5.38 -7.10
C LEU A 35 -3.76 -6.19 -8.35
N SER A 36 -4.51 -5.59 -9.28
CA SER A 36 -4.89 -6.22 -10.55
C SER A 36 -3.66 -6.61 -11.38
N ASN A 37 -2.62 -5.77 -11.43
CA ASN A 37 -1.38 -6.11 -12.14
C ASN A 37 -0.66 -7.32 -11.51
N MET A 38 -0.70 -7.42 -10.17
CA MET A 38 -0.12 -8.56 -9.45
C MET A 38 -0.93 -9.83 -9.69
N LEU A 39 -2.26 -9.74 -9.71
CA LEU A 39 -3.14 -10.86 -10.05
C LEU A 39 -2.85 -11.40 -11.45
N GLN A 40 -2.69 -10.53 -12.45
CA GLN A 40 -2.31 -10.94 -13.82
C GLN A 40 -0.95 -11.65 -13.90
N LYS A 41 -0.02 -11.35 -12.99
CA LYS A 41 1.27 -12.06 -12.89
C LYS A 41 1.05 -13.45 -12.28
N LEU A 42 0.26 -13.55 -11.22
CA LEU A 42 -0.10 -14.82 -10.59
C LEU A 42 -0.82 -15.77 -11.55
N GLU A 43 -1.74 -15.26 -12.36
CA GLU A 43 -2.44 -16.04 -13.41
C GLU A 43 -1.47 -16.65 -14.44
N LYS A 44 -0.27 -16.08 -14.58
CA LYS A 44 0.81 -16.58 -15.43
C LYS A 44 1.84 -17.42 -14.67
N GLY A 45 1.56 -17.75 -13.40
CA GLY A 45 2.48 -18.51 -12.53
C GLY A 45 3.68 -17.70 -12.04
N VAL A 46 3.67 -16.37 -12.17
CA VAL A 46 4.79 -15.50 -11.78
C VAL A 46 4.57 -14.97 -10.37
N CYS A 47 5.47 -15.34 -9.47
CA CYS A 47 5.61 -14.71 -8.16
C CYS A 47 6.35 -13.39 -8.29
N ASP A 48 5.81 -12.32 -7.70
CA ASP A 48 6.42 -10.99 -7.75
C ASP A 48 5.95 -10.13 -6.57
N HIS A 49 6.41 -8.89 -6.52
CA HIS A 49 6.03 -7.90 -5.55
C HIS A 49 5.89 -6.51 -6.18
N ASN A 50 5.15 -5.64 -5.52
CA ASN A 50 5.05 -4.24 -5.88
C ASN A 50 5.49 -3.34 -4.72
N HIS A 51 5.91 -2.13 -5.08
CA HIS A 51 6.30 -1.08 -4.15
C HIS A 51 5.43 0.15 -4.39
N LEU A 52 4.91 0.72 -3.31
CA LEU A 52 4.27 2.03 -3.31
C LEU A 52 5.06 2.93 -2.35
N PHE A 53 5.43 4.14 -2.80
CA PHE A 53 6.21 5.07 -1.98
C PHE A 53 5.53 6.43 -1.86
N THR A 54 5.86 7.13 -0.78
CA THR A 54 5.58 8.56 -0.64
C THR A 54 6.62 9.40 -1.39
N GLN A 55 6.27 10.66 -1.70
CA GLN A 55 7.17 11.59 -2.40
C GLN A 55 8.53 11.75 -1.71
N ASP A 56 8.53 11.76 -0.38
CA ASP A 56 9.76 11.87 0.43
C ASP A 56 10.73 10.69 0.20
N TRP A 57 10.24 9.58 -0.36
CA TRP A 57 10.97 8.34 -0.63
C TRP A 57 11.08 8.06 -2.14
N GLY A 58 10.86 9.07 -2.98
CA GLY A 58 11.24 9.04 -4.40
C GLY A 58 10.17 8.57 -5.38
N SER A 59 8.92 8.34 -4.95
CA SER A 59 7.78 8.14 -5.85
C SER A 59 6.50 8.77 -5.29
N ASN A 60 5.37 8.75 -5.99
CA ASN A 60 4.19 9.55 -5.61
C ASN A 60 2.89 8.74 -5.54
N GLU A 61 2.97 7.42 -5.36
CA GLU A 61 1.77 6.59 -5.23
C GLU A 61 1.08 6.76 -3.87
N LEU A 62 1.85 7.10 -2.83
CA LEU A 62 1.38 7.35 -1.48
C LEU A 62 1.48 8.83 -1.11
N THR A 63 0.54 9.28 -0.29
CA THR A 63 0.53 10.59 0.35
C THR A 63 0.97 10.48 1.81
N THR A 64 1.52 11.56 2.37
CA THR A 64 1.93 11.67 3.78
C THR A 64 0.81 12.28 4.65
N SER A 65 -0.42 11.79 4.45
CA SER A 65 -1.61 12.28 5.15
C SER A 65 -1.95 11.42 6.36
N MET A 66 -2.25 12.04 7.50
CA MET A 66 -2.69 11.37 8.72
C MET A 66 -3.79 12.18 9.39
N LEU A 67 -4.71 11.51 10.08
CA LEU A 67 -5.68 12.16 10.94
C LEU A 67 -4.99 12.86 12.12
N LYS A 68 -5.63 13.89 12.66
CA LYS A 68 -5.10 14.59 13.83
C LYS A 68 -4.97 13.65 15.04
N SER A 69 -5.95 12.77 15.27
CA SER A 69 -5.92 11.77 16.34
C SER A 69 -4.69 10.86 16.20
N GLU A 70 -4.44 10.30 15.02
CA GLU A 70 -3.27 9.41 14.77
C GLU A 70 -1.93 10.10 15.08
N ARG A 71 -1.81 11.39 14.76
CA ARG A 71 -0.62 12.17 15.13
C ARG A 71 -0.48 12.33 16.65
N THR A 72 -1.61 12.48 17.35
CA THR A 72 -1.67 12.65 18.80
C THR A 72 -1.38 11.33 19.53
N ASP A 73 -1.83 10.23 18.95
CA ASP A 73 -1.70 8.88 19.48
C ASP A 73 -0.33 8.24 19.17
N ASN A 74 0.59 8.97 18.52
CA ASN A 74 1.94 8.52 18.13
C ASN A 74 1.96 7.40 17.07
N SER A 75 0.91 7.28 16.28
CA SER A 75 0.87 6.45 15.06
C SER A 75 2.00 6.85 14.10
N LYS A 76 2.44 5.92 13.25
CA LYS A 76 3.55 6.17 12.31
C LYS A 76 3.05 6.24 10.88
N GLN A 77 3.47 7.26 10.15
CA GLN A 77 3.29 7.32 8.70
C GLN A 77 4.11 6.22 8.04
N VAL A 78 3.48 5.43 7.18
CA VAL A 78 4.18 4.47 6.33
C VAL A 78 4.58 5.17 5.04
N HIS A 79 5.89 5.16 4.76
CA HIS A 79 6.46 5.77 3.56
C HIS A 79 6.72 4.77 2.42
N HIS A 80 6.73 3.48 2.74
CA HIS A 80 6.95 2.39 1.79
C HIS A 80 6.03 1.22 2.12
N VAL A 81 5.11 0.91 1.21
CA VAL A 81 4.29 -0.30 1.27
C VAL A 81 4.82 -1.30 0.26
N LYS A 82 5.12 -2.50 0.72
CA LYS A 82 5.55 -3.62 -0.12
C LYS A 82 4.47 -4.68 -0.13
N ILE A 83 3.95 -4.99 -1.32
CA ILE A 83 2.91 -6.00 -1.50
C ILE A 83 3.56 -7.17 -2.22
N HIS A 84 3.42 -8.37 -1.68
CA HIS A 84 3.95 -9.59 -2.27
C HIS A 84 2.82 -10.49 -2.77
N SER A 85 3.02 -11.12 -3.93
CA SER A 85 2.08 -12.07 -4.51
C SER A 85 2.77 -13.40 -4.79
N TRP A 86 2.24 -14.46 -4.20
CA TRP A 86 2.79 -15.80 -4.26
C TRP A 86 1.79 -16.78 -4.88
N THR A 87 2.29 -17.71 -5.69
CA THR A 87 1.50 -18.89 -6.10
C THR A 87 1.36 -19.85 -4.92
N GLU A 88 0.40 -20.76 -4.99
CA GLU A 88 0.18 -21.75 -3.93
C GLU A 88 1.39 -22.67 -3.74
N GLU A 89 2.05 -23.08 -4.83
CA GLU A 89 3.31 -23.85 -4.77
C GLU A 89 4.40 -23.09 -4.00
N TRP A 90 4.56 -21.79 -4.29
CA TRP A 90 5.54 -20.96 -3.59
C TRP A 90 5.21 -20.88 -2.11
N ARG A 91 3.94 -20.60 -1.78
CA ARG A 91 3.44 -20.46 -0.41
C ARG A 91 3.74 -21.72 0.42
N VAL A 92 3.40 -22.90 -0.11
CA VAL A 92 3.65 -24.19 0.55
C VAL A 92 5.15 -24.44 0.74
N LYS A 93 5.96 -24.18 -0.29
CA LYS A 93 7.42 -24.42 -0.25
C LYS A 93 8.15 -23.60 0.81
N HIS A 94 7.64 -22.42 1.15
CA HIS A 94 8.31 -21.47 2.05
C HIS A 94 7.52 -21.19 3.33
N GLU A 95 6.51 -22.01 3.64
CA GLU A 95 5.81 -22.00 4.92
C GLU A 95 5.15 -20.63 5.26
N LEU A 96 4.56 -20.00 4.23
CA LEU A 96 3.72 -18.80 4.39
C LEU A 96 2.24 -19.11 4.62
#